data_AF-A0AAU0TJR5-F1
#
_entry.id   AF-A0AAU0TJR5-F1
#
_cell.length_a   1.000
_cell.length_b   1.000
_cell.length_c   1.000
_cell.angle_alpha   90.00
_cell.angle_beta   90.00
_cell.angle_gamma   90.00
#
_symmetry.space_group_name_H-M   'P 1'
#
loop_
_entity.id
_entity.type
_entity.pdbx_description
1 polymer ?
#
loop_
_entity_poly.entity_id
_entity_poly.type
_entity_poly.pdbx_seq_one_letter_code
_entity_poly.pdbx_strand_id
1 'polypeptide(L)'
;MLYAETGGICPLCALVIIDKKPGSKNPRKFYEIAHIYPLNPTAAQTLALINHTIPIDINGLGNVICLCPSCHRKYDKDFKIEEYDRLREIKDGFIRDTEARKSISEHSLRIEIKELIESFADLDDDSLVTFDLELNAYTLKEKLKKGATNVLKRNIRNDVVGYFVTIRDELRLLEQRDQASVKMLLNQVNTYFWAMHRDHPDNKDVIFNYIAQWISAKSGKSLDVSKIITSFFVQNCEVFDVSA
;
A
#
# COMPACT_ATOMS: atom_id res chain seq x y z
N MET A 1 16.26 -6.22 -3.69
CA MET A 1 15.71 -5.27 -2.71
C MET A 1 15.70 -3.85 -3.26
N LEU A 2 16.84 -3.17 -3.39
CA LEU A 2 16.90 -1.78 -3.91
C LEU A 2 16.25 -1.58 -5.29
N TYR A 3 16.42 -2.53 -6.21
CA TYR A 3 15.72 -2.50 -7.50
C TYR A 3 14.18 -2.50 -7.34
N ALA A 4 13.66 -3.32 -6.43
CA ALA A 4 12.22 -3.45 -6.21
C ALA A 4 11.62 -2.18 -5.60
N GLU A 5 12.36 -1.49 -4.72
CA GLU A 5 11.96 -0.19 -4.16
C GLU A 5 11.66 0.84 -5.25
N THR A 6 12.47 0.84 -6.32
CA THR A 6 12.32 1.79 -7.44
C THR A 6 11.26 1.41 -8.47
N GLY A 7 10.61 0.24 -8.34
CA GLY A 7 9.67 -0.25 -9.36
C GLY A 7 10.30 -0.51 -10.73
N GLY A 8 11.63 -0.66 -10.81
CA GLY A 8 12.36 -0.92 -12.05
C GLY A 8 12.62 0.31 -12.93
N ILE A 9 12.39 1.51 -12.42
CA ILE A 9 12.68 2.77 -13.09
C ILE A 9 13.61 3.65 -12.23
N CYS A 10 14.39 4.52 -12.85
CA CYS A 10 15.20 5.49 -12.12
C CYS A 10 14.26 6.50 -11.43
N PRO A 11 14.37 6.71 -10.10
CA PRO A 11 13.45 7.58 -9.38
C PRO A 11 13.63 9.08 -9.69
N LEU A 12 14.74 9.47 -10.32
CA LEU A 12 15.00 10.86 -10.69
C LEU A 12 14.51 11.25 -12.08
N CYS A 13 14.51 10.29 -13.04
CA CYS A 13 14.23 10.57 -14.45
C CYS A 13 13.26 9.59 -15.12
N ALA A 14 12.71 8.64 -14.36
CA ALA A 14 11.78 7.59 -14.81
C ALA A 14 12.31 6.66 -15.92
N LEU A 15 13.61 6.69 -16.23
CA LEU A 15 14.22 5.80 -17.22
C LEU A 15 14.22 4.35 -16.70
N VAL A 16 13.81 3.41 -17.55
CA VAL A 16 13.83 1.97 -17.23
C VAL A 16 15.27 1.52 -16.98
N ILE A 17 15.52 0.92 -15.81
CA ILE A 17 16.87 0.54 -15.37
C ILE A 17 17.20 -0.95 -15.52
N ILE A 18 16.27 -1.74 -16.05
CA ILE A 18 16.55 -3.07 -16.60
C ILE A 18 15.83 -3.19 -17.95
N ASP A 19 16.58 -3.35 -19.03
CA ASP A 19 16.02 -3.45 -20.38
C ASP A 19 16.48 -4.72 -21.12
N LYS A 20 15.83 -5.04 -22.23
CA LYS A 20 16.29 -6.05 -23.18
C LYS A 20 16.64 -5.38 -24.49
N LYS A 21 17.84 -5.63 -25.00
CA LYS A 21 18.18 -5.23 -26.36
C LYS A 21 17.29 -5.98 -27.36
N PRO A 22 16.84 -5.32 -28.44
CA PRO A 22 16.15 -6.02 -29.54
C PRO A 22 16.95 -7.23 -30.01
N GLY A 23 16.31 -8.41 -30.04
CA GLY A 23 16.93 -9.68 -30.42
C GLY A 23 17.75 -10.39 -29.33
N SER A 24 17.91 -9.81 -28.14
CA SER A 24 18.61 -10.45 -27.02
C SER A 24 17.65 -11.19 -26.09
N LYS A 25 18.03 -12.42 -25.70
CA LYS A 25 17.29 -13.19 -24.68
C LYS A 25 17.56 -12.71 -23.25
N ASN A 26 18.70 -12.03 -23.02
CA ASN A 26 19.16 -11.69 -21.68
C ASN A 26 18.88 -10.22 -21.35
N PRO A 27 18.23 -9.93 -20.20
CA PRO A 27 18.07 -8.56 -19.72
C PRO A 27 19.42 -7.96 -19.33
N ARG A 28 19.58 -6.66 -19.55
CA ARG A 28 20.73 -5.88 -19.13
C ARG A 28 20.36 -5.05 -17.92
N LYS A 29 21.24 -5.10 -16.91
CA LYS A 29 21.21 -4.19 -15.77
C LYS A 29 21.71 -2.82 -16.21
N PHE A 30 20.89 -1.79 -16.01
CA PHE A 30 21.17 -0.40 -16.32
C PHE A 30 20.92 0.51 -15.11
N TYR A 31 21.40 0.09 -13.94
CA TYR A 31 21.49 0.94 -12.74
C TYR A 31 22.80 0.73 -11.99
N GLU A 32 23.14 1.74 -11.23
CA GLU A 32 24.22 1.76 -10.24
C GLU A 32 23.62 1.98 -8.85
N ILE A 33 24.35 1.58 -7.82
CA ILE A 33 23.96 1.82 -6.43
C ILE A 33 24.69 3.10 -6.00
N ALA A 34 23.92 4.13 -5.68
CA ALA A 34 24.42 5.41 -5.24
C ALA A 34 24.25 5.54 -3.72
N HIS A 35 25.27 6.05 -3.03
CA HIS A 35 25.14 6.54 -1.66
C HIS A 35 24.42 7.89 -1.69
N ILE A 36 23.36 8.03 -0.91
CA ILE A 36 22.64 9.31 -0.78
C ILE A 36 23.47 10.23 0.11
N TYR A 37 23.73 9.86 1.36
CA TYR A 37 24.77 10.50 2.16
C TYR A 37 26.15 9.96 1.70
N PRO A 38 27.10 10.80 1.27
CA PRO A 38 28.36 10.33 0.69
C PRO A 38 29.18 9.45 1.64
N LEU A 39 29.80 8.39 1.10
CA LEU A 39 30.68 7.52 1.89
C LEU A 39 31.92 8.26 2.42
N ASN A 40 32.51 9.10 1.56
CA ASN A 40 33.68 9.91 1.88
C ASN A 40 33.40 11.35 1.41
N PRO A 41 32.66 12.16 2.20
CA PRO A 41 32.31 13.52 1.79
C PRO A 41 33.56 14.39 1.67
N THR A 42 33.63 15.18 0.60
CA THR A 42 34.61 16.25 0.46
C THR A 42 34.36 17.35 1.49
N ALA A 43 35.35 18.22 1.75
CA ALA A 43 35.17 19.35 2.68
C ALA A 43 33.95 20.23 2.33
N ALA A 44 33.70 20.45 1.04
CA ALA A 44 32.52 21.20 0.57
C ALA A 44 31.20 20.47 0.86
N GLN A 45 31.16 19.15 0.64
CA GLN A 45 29.98 18.33 0.97
C GLN A 45 29.72 18.28 2.48
N THR A 46 30.76 18.15 3.30
CA THR A 46 30.65 18.18 4.76
C THR A 46 30.05 19.50 5.26
N LEU A 47 30.47 20.64 4.66
CA LEU A 47 29.90 21.95 4.96
C LEU A 47 28.43 22.06 4.53
N ALA A 48 28.09 21.56 3.34
CA ALA A 48 26.72 21.58 2.84
C ALA A 48 25.76 20.70 3.67
N LEU A 49 26.27 19.59 4.22
CA LEU A 49 25.51 18.60 5.00
C LEU A 49 25.51 18.86 6.51
N ILE A 50 26.02 20.01 6.98
CA ILE A 50 26.20 20.28 8.42
C ILE A 50 24.91 20.19 9.23
N ASN A 51 23.76 20.46 8.61
CA ASN A 51 22.44 20.42 9.24
C ASN A 51 21.69 19.11 8.96
N HIS A 52 22.34 18.12 8.34
CA HIS A 52 21.75 16.85 7.97
C HIS A 52 22.26 15.73 8.86
N THR A 53 21.36 14.79 9.17
CA THR A 53 21.71 13.66 10.03
C THR A 53 22.59 12.67 9.28
N ILE A 54 23.73 12.35 9.88
CA ILE A 54 24.62 11.30 9.38
C ILE A 54 23.94 9.94 9.59
N PRO A 55 23.81 9.09 8.55
CA PRO A 55 23.26 7.75 8.71
C PRO A 55 24.08 6.91 9.70
N ILE A 56 23.38 6.14 10.55
CA ILE A 56 24.01 5.23 11.52
C ILE A 56 24.91 4.20 10.82
N ASP A 57 24.44 3.66 9.69
CA ASP A 57 25.22 2.82 8.79
C ASP A 57 25.28 3.48 7.41
N ILE A 58 26.45 4.02 7.07
CA ILE A 58 26.70 4.71 5.80
C ILE A 58 26.55 3.76 4.61
N ASN A 59 26.92 2.48 4.76
CA ASN A 59 26.75 1.47 3.71
C ASN A 59 25.40 0.74 3.83
N GLY A 60 24.60 1.13 4.82
CA GLY A 60 23.32 0.55 5.11
C GLY A 60 22.31 0.80 4.00
N LEU A 61 21.36 -0.13 3.89
CA LEU A 61 20.33 -0.10 2.86
C LEU A 61 19.48 1.17 2.90
N GLY A 62 19.33 1.80 4.07
CA GLY A 62 18.63 3.09 4.24
C GLY A 62 19.36 4.27 3.59
N ASN A 63 20.66 4.15 3.33
CA ASN A 63 21.47 5.21 2.74
C ASN A 63 21.77 5.02 1.24
N VAL A 64 21.42 3.87 0.65
CA VAL A 64 21.71 3.59 -0.77
C VAL A 64 20.44 3.49 -1.62
N ILE A 65 20.55 3.86 -2.90
CA ILE A 65 19.44 3.87 -3.86
C ILE A 65 19.91 3.48 -5.27
N CYS A 66 19.03 2.85 -6.06
CA CYS A 66 19.32 2.55 -7.46
C CYS A 66 19.05 3.75 -8.35
N LEU A 67 20.06 4.20 -9.11
CA LEU A 67 19.95 5.27 -10.11
C LEU A 67 20.46 4.78 -11.46
N CYS A 68 19.96 5.35 -12.55
CA CYS A 68 20.60 5.15 -13.85
C CYS A 68 22.01 5.82 -13.86
N PRO A 69 22.95 5.34 -14.69
CA PRO A 69 24.33 5.85 -14.69
C PRO A 69 24.46 7.36 -14.95
N SER A 70 23.53 7.95 -15.70
CA SER A 70 23.53 9.40 -15.96
C SER A 70 23.14 10.20 -14.72
N CYS A 71 22.08 9.80 -14.01
CA CYS A 71 21.65 10.43 -12.77
C CYS A 71 22.70 10.25 -11.66
N HIS A 72 23.26 9.05 -11.51
CA HIS A 72 24.32 8.79 -10.52
C HIS A 72 25.54 9.66 -10.77
N ARG A 73 26.06 9.68 -12.01
CA ARG A 73 27.21 10.51 -12.38
C ARG A 73 26.96 11.99 -12.14
N LYS A 74 25.74 12.48 -12.44
CA LYS A 74 25.38 13.89 -12.21
C LYS A 74 25.46 14.22 -10.71
N TYR A 75 24.85 13.37 -9.90
CA TYR A 75 24.82 13.53 -8.44
C TYR A 75 26.23 13.52 -7.83
N ASP A 76 27.09 12.59 -8.25
CA ASP A 76 28.46 12.48 -7.72
C ASP A 76 29.36 13.64 -8.13
N LYS A 77 29.22 14.14 -9.36
CA LYS A 77 30.14 15.14 -9.93
C LYS A 77 29.72 16.59 -9.70
N ASP A 78 28.43 16.84 -9.52
CA ASP A 78 27.84 18.17 -9.36
C ASP A 78 26.92 18.17 -8.14
N PHE A 79 27.48 17.84 -6.98
CA PHE A 79 26.73 17.69 -5.73
C PHE A 79 26.01 19.00 -5.37
N LYS A 80 24.69 18.89 -5.16
CA LYS A 80 23.81 19.97 -4.74
C LYS A 80 22.95 19.50 -3.57
N ILE A 81 22.82 20.35 -2.55
CA ILE A 81 22.12 19.96 -1.33
C ILE A 81 20.63 19.68 -1.60
N GLU A 82 20.04 20.38 -2.57
CA GLU A 82 18.66 20.16 -2.98
C GLU A 82 18.46 18.80 -3.66
N GLU A 83 19.48 18.30 -4.39
CA GLU A 83 19.45 16.96 -4.98
C GLU A 83 19.60 15.87 -3.92
N TYR A 84 20.40 16.13 -2.88
CA TYR A 84 20.49 15.26 -1.70
C TYR A 84 19.14 15.17 -0.99
N ASP A 85 18.50 16.31 -0.69
CA ASP A 85 17.21 16.36 0.03
C ASP A 85 16.14 15.59 -0.76
N ARG A 86 16.09 15.79 -2.08
CA ARG A 86 15.16 15.06 -2.95
C ARG A 86 15.40 13.56 -2.93
N LEU A 87 16.65 13.10 -3.02
CA LEU A 87 16.97 11.67 -2.97
C LEU A 87 16.64 11.07 -1.59
N ARG A 88 16.83 11.84 -0.53
CA ARG A 88 16.51 11.45 0.83
C ARG A 88 15.01 11.28 1.02
N GLU A 89 14.20 12.25 0.59
CA GLU A 89 12.75 12.17 0.63
C GLU A 89 12.20 10.94 -0.13
N ILE A 90 12.73 10.70 -1.35
CA ILE A 90 12.37 9.51 -2.15
C ILE A 90 12.69 8.23 -1.39
N LYS A 91 13.90 8.14 -0.82
CA LYS A 91 14.35 6.94 -0.11
C LYS A 91 13.52 6.68 1.14
N ASP A 92 13.20 7.72 1.89
CA ASP A 92 12.36 7.61 3.08
C ASP A 92 10.93 7.17 2.70
N GLY A 93 10.43 7.61 1.54
CA GLY A 93 9.21 7.07 0.94
C GLY A 93 9.28 5.55 0.72
N PHE A 94 10.36 5.05 0.12
CA PHE A 94 10.54 3.61 -0.11
C PHE A 94 10.68 2.80 1.19
N ILE A 95 11.32 3.37 2.22
CA ILE A 95 11.46 2.75 3.53
C ILE A 95 10.08 2.63 4.18
N ARG A 96 9.29 3.71 4.25
CA ARG A 96 7.91 3.70 4.76
C ARG A 96 7.05 2.66 4.06
N ASP A 97 7.13 2.61 2.73
CA ASP A 97 6.41 1.65 1.90
C ASP A 97 6.78 0.19 2.21
N THR A 98 8.07 -0.06 2.46
CA THR A 98 8.58 -1.39 2.80
C THR A 98 8.16 -1.80 4.22
N GLU A 99 8.22 -0.87 5.17
CA GLU A 99 7.77 -1.09 6.55
C GLU A 99 6.26 -1.34 6.61
N ALA A 100 5.47 -0.58 5.85
CA ALA A 100 4.04 -0.82 5.69
C ALA A 100 3.78 -2.23 5.14
N ARG A 101 4.49 -2.64 4.07
CA ARG A 101 4.39 -3.99 3.50
C ARG A 101 4.86 -5.10 4.44
N LYS A 102 5.86 -4.83 5.27
CA LYS A 102 6.35 -5.77 6.27
C LYS A 102 5.34 -5.94 7.41
N SER A 103 4.79 -4.83 7.92
CA SER A 103 3.71 -4.81 8.91
C SER A 103 2.49 -5.57 8.39
N ILE A 104 2.10 -5.34 7.12
CA ILE A 104 1.09 -6.15 6.40
C ILE A 104 1.41 -7.64 6.49
N SER A 105 2.65 -8.03 6.17
CA SER A 105 3.07 -9.43 6.15
C SER A 105 3.03 -10.07 7.54
N GLU A 106 3.58 -9.40 8.55
CA GLU A 106 3.74 -9.87 9.93
C GLU A 106 2.42 -10.00 10.69
N HIS A 107 1.40 -9.20 10.36
CA HIS A 107 0.04 -9.36 10.88
C HIS A 107 -0.75 -10.42 10.10
N SER A 108 -0.13 -11.57 9.82
CA SER A 108 -0.73 -12.65 9.03
C SER A 108 -2.11 -13.06 9.53
N LEU A 109 -3.09 -12.77 8.66
CA LEU A 109 -4.37 -13.45 8.53
C LEU A 109 -4.18 -14.97 8.65
N ARG A 110 -4.84 -15.56 9.65
CA ARG A 110 -4.91 -17.00 9.82
C ARG A 110 -5.72 -17.64 8.67
N ILE A 111 -5.57 -18.96 8.53
CA ILE A 111 -6.15 -19.82 7.48
C ILE A 111 -7.63 -19.52 7.21
N GLU A 112 -8.38 -19.07 8.22
CA GLU A 112 -9.83 -18.89 8.16
C GLU A 112 -10.27 -17.75 7.23
N ILE A 113 -9.41 -16.75 6.98
CA ILE A 113 -9.75 -15.62 6.09
C ILE A 113 -9.47 -15.98 4.63
N LYS A 114 -8.54 -16.91 4.41
CA LYS A 114 -8.34 -17.51 3.10
C LYS A 114 -9.58 -18.32 2.69
N GLU A 115 -10.12 -19.14 3.59
CA GLU A 115 -11.33 -19.93 3.35
C GLU A 115 -12.57 -19.06 3.12
N LEU A 116 -12.72 -17.97 3.88
CA LEU A 116 -13.80 -16.99 3.69
C LEU A 116 -13.74 -16.32 2.31
N ILE A 117 -12.55 -15.88 1.91
CA ILE A 117 -12.39 -15.17 0.65
C ILE A 117 -12.46 -16.15 -0.54
N GLU A 118 -12.14 -17.42 -0.32
CA GLU A 118 -12.42 -18.49 -1.27
C GLU A 118 -13.92 -18.69 -1.47
N SER A 119 -14.76 -18.68 -0.42
CA SER A 119 -16.23 -18.79 -0.58
C SER A 119 -16.85 -17.61 -1.33
N PHE A 120 -16.24 -16.42 -1.26
CA PHE A 120 -16.69 -15.24 -2.00
C PHE A 120 -16.38 -15.24 -3.50
N ALA A 121 -15.39 -16.02 -3.95
CA ALA A 121 -14.95 -15.99 -5.34
C ALA A 121 -15.84 -16.82 -6.28
N ASP A 122 -16.67 -17.70 -5.73
CA ASP A 122 -17.60 -18.56 -6.47
C ASP A 122 -19.01 -17.95 -6.57
N LEU A 123 -19.18 -16.69 -6.18
CA LEU A 123 -20.46 -15.99 -6.23
C LEU A 123 -20.79 -15.61 -7.69
N ASP A 124 -21.81 -16.26 -8.23
CA ASP A 124 -22.38 -15.96 -9.54
C ASP A 124 -23.26 -14.71 -9.48
N ASP A 125 -23.22 -13.86 -10.50
CA ASP A 125 -23.90 -12.56 -10.54
C ASP A 125 -25.44 -12.71 -10.42
N ASP A 126 -25.96 -13.86 -10.86
CA ASP A 126 -27.37 -14.26 -10.77
C ASP A 126 -27.86 -14.54 -9.33
N SER A 127 -26.94 -14.61 -8.35
CA SER A 127 -27.26 -14.88 -6.94
C SER A 127 -27.30 -13.64 -6.03
N LEU A 128 -27.05 -12.45 -6.59
CA LEU A 128 -26.96 -11.22 -5.80
C LEU A 128 -28.33 -10.76 -5.30
N VAL A 129 -28.51 -10.78 -3.97
CA VAL A 129 -29.67 -10.21 -3.31
C VAL A 129 -29.44 -8.71 -3.10
N THR A 130 -30.25 -7.89 -3.77
CA THR A 130 -30.15 -6.43 -3.70
C THR A 130 -30.39 -5.95 -2.27
N PHE A 131 -29.43 -5.20 -1.73
CA PHE A 131 -29.48 -4.70 -0.36
C PHE A 131 -30.30 -3.40 -0.26
N ASP A 132 -31.18 -3.30 0.73
CA ASP A 132 -32.05 -2.13 0.92
C ASP A 132 -31.24 -0.85 1.26
N LEU A 133 -31.48 0.19 0.47
CA LEU A 133 -30.60 1.33 0.24
C LEU A 133 -30.77 2.46 1.27
N GLU A 134 -31.93 2.56 1.91
CA GLU A 134 -32.32 3.78 2.62
C GLU A 134 -31.61 3.97 3.96
N LEU A 135 -31.45 2.92 4.77
CA LEU A 135 -30.77 3.01 6.08
C LEU A 135 -29.24 3.13 5.93
N ASN A 136 -28.67 2.53 4.87
CA ASN A 136 -27.23 2.36 4.70
C ASN A 136 -26.56 3.52 3.94
N ALA A 137 -27.34 4.24 3.12
CA ALA A 137 -26.87 5.45 2.46
C ALA A 137 -26.46 6.54 3.47
N TYR A 138 -27.05 6.56 4.66
CA TYR A 138 -26.69 7.50 5.73
C TYR A 138 -25.32 7.18 6.32
N THR A 139 -25.07 5.92 6.69
CA THR A 139 -23.80 5.46 7.30
C THR A 139 -22.61 5.73 6.38
N LEU A 140 -22.70 5.38 5.09
CA LEU A 140 -21.62 5.65 4.14
C LEU A 140 -21.41 7.14 3.91
N LYS A 141 -22.47 7.95 3.92
CA LYS A 141 -22.37 9.40 3.74
C LYS A 141 -21.55 10.04 4.86
N GLU A 142 -21.75 9.63 6.11
CA GLU A 142 -20.97 10.14 7.24
C GLU A 142 -19.54 9.59 7.24
N LYS A 143 -19.35 8.27 7.11
CA LYS A 143 -18.02 7.64 7.05
C LYS A 143 -17.13 8.16 5.93
N LEU A 144 -17.70 8.52 4.78
CA LEU A 144 -16.94 9.00 3.62
C LEU A 144 -17.02 10.52 3.45
N LYS A 145 -17.59 11.26 4.39
CA LYS A 145 -17.85 12.70 4.26
C LYS A 145 -16.61 13.50 3.86
N LYS A 146 -15.50 13.25 4.56
CA LYS A 146 -14.18 13.88 4.36
C LYS A 146 -13.13 12.84 3.97
N GLY A 147 -12.12 13.29 3.21
CA GLY A 147 -10.95 12.50 2.83
C GLY A 147 -11.18 11.42 1.78
N ALA A 148 -12.41 11.28 1.26
CA ALA A 148 -12.76 10.32 0.21
C ALA A 148 -13.21 11.04 -1.08
N THR A 149 -12.68 10.62 -2.23
CA THR A 149 -13.13 11.12 -3.54
C THR A 149 -14.55 10.68 -3.88
N ASN A 150 -15.20 11.39 -4.80
CA ASN A 150 -16.52 11.01 -5.31
C ASN A 150 -16.49 9.64 -6.02
N VAL A 151 -15.37 9.30 -6.65
CA VAL A 151 -15.18 8.00 -7.31
C VAL A 151 -15.17 6.88 -6.27
N LEU A 152 -14.39 7.04 -5.19
CA LEU A 152 -14.36 6.07 -4.10
C LEU A 152 -15.74 5.88 -3.47
N LYS A 153 -16.45 6.98 -3.18
CA LYS A 153 -17.82 6.94 -2.64
C LYS A 153 -18.77 6.14 -3.52
N ARG A 154 -18.73 6.38 -4.84
CA ARG A 154 -19.57 5.67 -5.80
C ARG A 154 -19.24 4.19 -5.83
N ASN A 155 -17.96 3.84 -5.88
CA ASN A 155 -17.53 2.44 -5.95
C ASN A 155 -17.94 1.69 -4.68
N ILE A 156 -17.63 2.22 -3.49
CA ILE A 156 -18.04 1.59 -2.22
C ILE A 156 -19.56 1.41 -2.17
N ARG A 157 -20.34 2.41 -2.60
CA ARG A 157 -21.79 2.30 -2.64
C ARG A 157 -22.26 1.18 -3.55
N ASN A 158 -21.72 1.08 -4.76
CA ASN A 158 -22.11 0.05 -5.72
C ASN A 158 -21.76 -1.34 -5.21
N ASP A 159 -20.55 -1.50 -4.67
CA ASP A 159 -20.07 -2.76 -4.10
C ASP A 159 -20.95 -3.20 -2.93
N VAL A 160 -21.29 -2.28 -2.01
CA VAL A 160 -22.17 -2.57 -0.88
C VAL A 160 -23.56 -2.96 -1.35
N VAL A 161 -24.14 -2.24 -2.32
CA VAL A 161 -25.49 -2.56 -2.82
C VAL A 161 -25.54 -3.93 -3.49
N GLY A 162 -24.51 -4.27 -4.27
CA GLY A 162 -24.43 -5.54 -5.01
C GLY A 162 -24.10 -6.73 -4.11
N TYR A 163 -23.16 -6.59 -3.18
CA TYR A 163 -22.53 -7.73 -2.52
C TYR A 163 -22.75 -7.81 -1.01
N PHE A 164 -23.36 -6.80 -0.37
CA PHE A 164 -23.43 -6.77 1.10
C PHE A 164 -24.19 -7.95 1.70
N VAL A 165 -25.38 -8.28 1.16
CA VAL A 165 -26.20 -9.39 1.68
C VAL A 165 -25.42 -10.69 1.61
N THR A 166 -24.84 -10.96 0.44
CA THR A 166 -24.07 -12.17 0.19
C THR A 166 -22.86 -12.28 1.12
N ILE A 167 -22.08 -11.19 1.24
CA ILE A 167 -20.90 -11.17 2.12
C ILE A 167 -21.28 -11.38 3.59
N ARG A 168 -22.36 -10.74 4.03
CA ARG A 168 -22.88 -10.86 5.40
C ARG A 168 -23.31 -12.29 5.71
N ASP A 169 -24.03 -12.95 4.80
CA ASP A 169 -24.62 -14.26 5.05
C ASP A 169 -23.55 -15.35 5.10
N GLU A 170 -22.55 -15.29 4.22
CA GLU A 170 -21.34 -16.13 4.29
C GLU A 170 -20.53 -15.89 5.59
N LEU A 171 -20.35 -14.63 5.99
CA LEU A 171 -19.69 -14.31 7.27
C LEU A 171 -20.45 -14.91 8.47
N ARG A 172 -21.79 -14.93 8.41
CA ARG A 172 -22.61 -15.59 9.44
C ARG A 172 -22.45 -17.11 9.42
N LEU A 173 -22.37 -17.73 8.24
CA LEU A 173 -22.10 -19.17 8.13
C LEU A 173 -20.73 -19.53 8.71
N LEU A 174 -19.72 -18.68 8.48
CA LEU A 174 -18.43 -18.85 9.13
C LEU A 174 -18.49 -18.62 10.63
N GLU A 175 -19.22 -17.61 11.11
CA GLU A 175 -19.32 -17.32 12.54
C GLU A 175 -19.95 -18.50 13.30
N GLN A 176 -20.89 -19.23 12.66
CA GLN A 176 -21.48 -20.45 13.22
C GLN A 176 -20.48 -21.61 13.35
N ARG A 177 -19.48 -21.68 12.46
CA ARG A 177 -18.43 -22.71 12.48
C ARG A 177 -17.29 -22.33 13.41
N ASP A 178 -16.87 -21.07 13.35
CA ASP A 178 -15.73 -20.53 14.08
C ASP A 178 -15.89 -19.02 14.33
N GLN A 179 -16.57 -18.70 15.43
CA GLN A 179 -16.78 -17.32 15.86
C GLN A 179 -15.46 -16.59 16.19
N ALA A 180 -14.47 -17.29 16.72
CA ALA A 180 -13.22 -16.67 17.15
C ALA A 180 -12.47 -16.10 15.95
N SER A 181 -12.43 -16.86 14.85
CA SER A 181 -11.75 -16.48 13.63
C SER A 181 -12.40 -15.30 12.92
N VAL A 182 -13.74 -15.22 12.90
CA VAL A 182 -14.45 -14.04 12.39
C VAL A 182 -14.16 -12.79 13.23
N LYS A 183 -14.12 -12.91 14.56
CA LYS A 183 -13.74 -11.77 15.43
C LYS A 183 -12.29 -11.34 15.21
N MET A 184 -11.38 -12.30 15.04
CA MET A 184 -9.97 -12.00 14.75
C MET A 184 -9.81 -11.26 13.41
N LEU A 185 -10.55 -11.67 12.37
CA LEU A 185 -10.60 -10.98 11.08
C LEU A 185 -10.99 -9.50 11.25
N LEU A 186 -12.13 -9.27 11.90
CA LEU A 186 -12.65 -7.91 12.12
C LEU A 186 -11.63 -7.03 12.84
N ASN A 187 -10.99 -7.58 13.88
CA ASN A 187 -9.95 -6.89 14.62
C ASN A 187 -8.70 -6.61 13.77
N GLN A 188 -8.31 -7.52 12.88
CA GLN A 188 -7.17 -7.32 11.99
C GLN A 188 -7.44 -6.23 10.96
N VAL A 189 -8.62 -6.22 10.35
CA VAL A 189 -9.05 -5.14 9.43
C VAL A 189 -9.03 -3.79 10.15
N ASN A 190 -9.59 -3.71 11.36
CA ASN A 190 -9.59 -2.49 12.17
C ASN A 190 -8.17 -2.05 12.55
N THR A 191 -7.33 -2.97 13.01
CA THR A 191 -5.93 -2.68 13.37
C THR A 191 -5.18 -2.12 12.17
N TYR A 192 -5.35 -2.75 11.01
CA TYR A 192 -4.68 -2.32 9.80
C TYR A 192 -5.22 -0.98 9.26
N PHE A 193 -6.53 -0.76 9.35
CA PHE A 193 -7.13 0.55 9.10
C PHE A 193 -6.48 1.64 9.95
N TRP A 194 -6.37 1.45 11.27
CA TRP A 194 -5.78 2.44 12.17
C TRP A 194 -4.30 2.68 11.89
N ALA A 195 -3.54 1.65 11.53
CA ALA A 195 -2.16 1.80 11.12
C ALA A 195 -2.03 2.71 9.88
N MET A 196 -2.87 2.48 8.86
CA MET A 196 -2.87 3.30 7.64
C MET A 196 -3.45 4.69 7.88
N HIS A 197 -4.44 4.84 8.76
CA HIS A 197 -5.02 6.12 9.11
C HIS A 197 -4.03 7.01 9.86
N ARG A 198 -3.22 6.44 10.76
CA ARG A 198 -2.14 7.19 11.43
C ARG A 198 -1.17 7.81 10.42
N ASP A 199 -0.83 7.08 9.37
CA ASP A 199 0.16 7.51 8.39
C ASP A 199 -0.46 8.37 7.26
N HIS A 200 -1.78 8.26 7.04
CA HIS A 200 -2.53 8.94 5.96
C HIS A 200 -3.90 9.51 6.42
N PRO A 201 -3.97 10.32 7.48
CA PRO A 201 -5.21 10.63 8.20
C PRO A 201 -6.34 11.23 7.33
N ASP A 202 -5.99 12.03 6.33
CA ASP A 202 -6.95 12.73 5.48
C ASP A 202 -7.17 12.09 4.10
N ASN A 203 -6.56 10.92 3.82
CA ASN A 203 -6.59 10.30 2.50
C ASN A 203 -7.19 8.89 2.53
N LYS A 204 -8.53 8.83 2.57
CA LYS A 204 -9.30 7.58 2.60
C LYS A 204 -9.16 6.78 1.31
N ASP A 205 -8.89 7.40 0.18
CA ASP A 205 -8.58 6.69 -1.07
C ASP A 205 -7.30 5.87 -0.94
N VAL A 206 -6.26 6.45 -0.36
CA VAL A 206 -5.00 5.74 -0.10
C VAL A 206 -5.20 4.65 0.95
N ILE A 207 -5.88 4.95 2.06
CA ILE A 207 -6.16 3.96 3.10
C ILE A 207 -6.99 2.79 2.53
N PHE A 208 -8.05 3.07 1.77
CA PHE A 208 -8.88 2.05 1.13
C PHE A 208 -8.06 1.16 0.21
N ASN A 209 -7.20 1.75 -0.62
CA ASN A 209 -6.33 1.00 -1.52
C ASN A 209 -5.33 0.12 -0.75
N TYR A 210 -4.76 0.60 0.36
CA TYR A 210 -3.88 -0.22 1.19
C TYR A 210 -4.63 -1.39 1.82
N ILE A 211 -5.84 -1.17 2.36
CA ILE A 211 -6.66 -2.26 2.91
C ILE A 211 -7.01 -3.28 1.81
N ALA A 212 -7.45 -2.82 0.63
CA ALA A 212 -7.77 -3.72 -0.48
C ALA A 212 -6.54 -4.50 -0.98
N GLN A 213 -5.37 -3.87 -1.06
CA GLN A 213 -4.11 -4.54 -1.39
C GLN A 213 -3.72 -5.55 -0.32
N TRP A 214 -3.92 -5.23 0.95
CA TRP A 214 -3.68 -6.15 2.05
C TRP A 214 -4.60 -7.37 1.97
N ILE A 215 -5.90 -7.19 1.75
CA ILE A 215 -6.86 -8.27 1.55
C ILE A 215 -6.47 -9.12 0.32
N SER A 216 -6.09 -8.48 -0.80
CA SER A 216 -5.64 -9.18 -2.02
C SER A 216 -4.40 -10.02 -1.78
N ALA A 217 -3.37 -9.43 -1.18
CA ALA A 217 -2.11 -10.10 -0.89
C ALA A 217 -2.29 -11.28 0.08
N LYS A 218 -3.23 -11.19 1.02
CA LYS A 218 -3.50 -12.24 2.01
C LYS A 218 -4.41 -13.35 1.50
N SER A 219 -5.37 -13.02 0.64
CA SER A 219 -6.34 -13.99 0.10
C SER A 219 -5.89 -14.65 -1.19
N GLY A 220 -4.96 -14.04 -1.93
CA GLY A 220 -4.61 -14.45 -3.28
C GLY A 220 -5.67 -14.10 -4.34
N LYS A 221 -6.72 -13.36 -3.99
CA LYS A 221 -7.73 -12.90 -4.95
C LYS A 221 -7.30 -11.61 -5.65
N SER A 222 -8.00 -11.31 -6.75
CA SER A 222 -7.79 -10.08 -7.50
C SER A 222 -8.02 -8.85 -6.61
N LEU A 223 -7.37 -7.75 -6.98
CA LEU A 223 -7.55 -6.49 -6.28
C LEU A 223 -9.02 -6.03 -6.34
N ASP A 224 -9.75 -6.34 -7.42
CA ASP A 224 -11.14 -5.93 -7.58
C ASP A 224 -12.08 -6.67 -6.60
N VAL A 225 -11.92 -7.99 -6.45
CA VAL A 225 -12.64 -8.76 -5.41
C VAL A 225 -12.31 -8.22 -4.02
N SER A 226 -11.04 -7.87 -3.80
CA SER A 226 -10.58 -7.35 -2.51
C SER A 226 -11.14 -5.97 -2.18
N LYS A 227 -11.38 -5.14 -3.20
CA LYS A 227 -12.06 -3.84 -3.03
C LYS A 227 -13.51 -4.04 -2.61
N ILE A 228 -14.23 -5.00 -3.20
CA ILE A 228 -15.61 -5.32 -2.81
C ILE A 228 -15.67 -5.71 -1.33
N ILE A 229 -14.78 -6.59 -0.88
CA ILE A 229 -14.68 -7.00 0.53
C ILE A 229 -14.33 -5.81 1.42
N THR A 230 -13.41 -4.94 0.97
CA THR A 230 -13.08 -3.71 1.71
C THR A 230 -14.30 -2.80 1.86
N SER A 231 -15.09 -2.63 0.79
CA SER A 231 -16.35 -1.86 0.80
C SER A 231 -17.35 -2.42 1.82
N PHE A 232 -17.43 -3.75 1.97
CA PHE A 232 -18.24 -4.39 3.02
C PHE A 232 -17.75 -4.01 4.43
N PHE A 233 -16.44 -4.09 4.69
CA PHE A 233 -15.90 -3.72 6.01
C PHE A 233 -16.07 -2.23 6.32
N VAL A 234 -15.94 -1.36 5.33
CA VAL A 234 -16.26 0.08 5.50
C VAL A 234 -17.72 0.25 5.91
N GLN A 235 -18.65 -0.50 5.33
CA GLN A 235 -20.06 -0.43 5.73
C GLN A 235 -20.28 -0.98 7.15
N ASN A 236 -19.75 -2.17 7.44
CA ASN A 236 -20.19 -2.98 8.58
C ASN A 236 -19.30 -2.87 9.84
N CYS A 237 -18.13 -2.24 9.75
CA CYS A 237 -17.20 -2.10 10.87
C CYS A 237 -16.93 -0.63 11.20
N GLU A 238 -16.22 -0.36 12.29
CA GLU A 238 -15.78 0.98 12.69
C GLU A 238 -14.73 1.60 11.73
N VAL A 239 -14.35 0.88 10.67
CA VAL A 239 -13.50 1.39 9.60
C VAL A 239 -14.12 2.66 9.02
N PHE A 240 -13.34 3.76 9.03
CA PHE A 240 -13.73 5.12 8.60
C PHE A 240 -14.72 5.86 9.51
N ASP A 241 -15.16 5.30 10.64
CA ASP A 241 -15.80 6.06 11.72
C ASP A 241 -14.73 6.77 12.54
N VAL A 242 -14.45 8.03 12.19
CA VAL A 242 -13.47 8.88 12.90
C VAL A 242 -14.14 9.71 14.01
N SER A 243 -15.31 9.26 14.50
CA SER A 243 -15.97 9.81 15.67
C SER A 243 -15.67 8.94 16.89
N ALA A 244 -14.43 9.04 17.37
CA ALA A 244 -14.00 8.70 18.71
C ALA A 244 -13.02 9.79 19.18
#